data_AF-A0A142XBB0-F1
#
_entry.id   AF-A0A142XBB0-F1
#
_cell.length_a   1.000
_cell.length_b   1.000
_cell.length_c   1.000
_cell.angle_alpha   90.00
_cell.angle_beta   90.00
_cell.angle_gamma   90.00
#
_symmetry.space_group_name_H-M   'P 1'
#
loop_
_entity.id
_entity.type
_entity.pdbx_description
1 polymer ?
#
loop_
_entity_poly.entity_id
_entity_poly.type
_entity_poly.pdbx_seq_one_letter_code
_entity_poly.pdbx_strand_id
1 'polypeptide(L)'
;MSRFRNVLRVLAAVLVGTAIFGAPTQAQAAFAIQYSIDGGTFITINDGDSVAGLKITASSYTDPTVSLLDLHVTGTFIPSSETHTIVIQATVTDLTTAPAPQTLTTKFTGGTSTGTATFTGQSWVDDANNLFGIPGTFTTGSIVPGNGITPDFVGSFTGNVPYSLTTQITIATEGRKEVNLGADIDNVVTPTPAPAGIVLVLSGLPLLGIARLRRRNLAAPVA
;
A
#
# COMPACT_ATOMS: atom_id res chain seq x y z
N MET A 1 -34.39 -42.50 7.49
CA MET A 1 -32.96 -42.12 7.31
C MET A 1 -32.60 -41.61 5.90
N SER A 2 -33.53 -41.18 5.04
CA SER A 2 -33.20 -40.78 3.65
C SER A 2 -32.99 -39.28 3.41
N ARG A 3 -33.24 -38.41 4.40
CA ARG A 3 -33.24 -36.94 4.21
C ARG A 3 -31.86 -36.27 4.35
N PHE A 4 -30.85 -36.97 4.90
CA PHE A 4 -29.52 -36.38 5.14
C PHE A 4 -28.61 -36.36 3.89
N ARG A 5 -28.85 -37.20 2.87
CA ARG A 5 -27.98 -37.27 1.67
C ARG A 5 -28.12 -36.06 0.74
N ASN A 6 -29.24 -35.34 0.78
CA ASN A 6 -29.46 -34.19 -0.10
C ASN A 6 -28.83 -32.90 0.43
N VAL A 7 -28.69 -32.76 1.76
CA VAL A 7 -28.11 -31.55 2.39
C VAL A 7 -26.62 -31.40 2.06
N LEU A 8 -25.88 -32.51 2.02
CA LEU A 8 -24.44 -32.49 1.73
C LEU A 8 -24.13 -32.04 0.29
N ARG A 9 -25.00 -32.39 -0.67
CA ARG A 9 -24.81 -32.03 -2.09
C ARG A 9 -25.06 -30.55 -2.35
N VAL A 10 -26.01 -29.95 -1.63
CA VAL A 10 -26.29 -28.51 -1.72
C VAL A 10 -25.17 -27.70 -1.09
N LEU A 11 -24.62 -28.13 0.06
CA LEU A 11 -23.49 -27.47 0.71
C LEU A 11 -22.21 -27.47 -0.14
N ALA A 12 -21.91 -28.59 -0.81
CA ALA A 12 -20.74 -28.67 -1.69
C ALA A 12 -20.88 -27.75 -2.93
N ALA A 13 -22.08 -27.65 -3.52
CA ALA A 13 -22.33 -26.77 -4.66
C ALA A 13 -22.22 -25.27 -4.28
N VAL A 14 -22.67 -24.89 -3.08
CA VAL A 14 -22.52 -23.51 -2.58
C VAL A 14 -21.05 -23.15 -2.35
N LEU A 15 -20.24 -24.08 -1.81
CA LEU A 15 -18.81 -23.84 -1.55
C LEU A 15 -17.96 -23.70 -2.83
N VAL A 16 -18.29 -24.44 -3.90
CA VAL A 16 -17.58 -24.30 -5.19
C VAL A 16 -18.00 -23.03 -5.93
N GLY A 17 -19.27 -22.61 -5.82
CA GLY A 17 -19.75 -21.35 -6.39
C GLY A 17 -19.08 -20.12 -5.79
N THR A 18 -18.83 -20.11 -4.48
CA THR A 18 -18.13 -18.98 -3.81
C THR A 18 -16.64 -18.92 -4.13
N ALA A 19 -16.02 -20.04 -4.50
CA ALA A 19 -14.58 -20.07 -4.83
C ALA A 19 -14.26 -19.48 -6.21
N ILE A 20 -15.19 -19.55 -7.17
CA ILE A 20 -14.96 -19.06 -8.55
C ILE A 20 -15.30 -17.56 -8.70
N PHE A 21 -16.28 -17.06 -7.94
CA PHE A 21 -16.59 -15.61 -7.89
C PHE A 21 -15.74 -14.83 -6.86
N GLY A 22 -14.92 -15.53 -6.07
CA GLY A 22 -14.00 -14.93 -5.11
C GLY A 22 -12.55 -14.87 -5.58
N ALA A 23 -12.24 -15.35 -6.79
CA ALA A 23 -10.89 -15.20 -7.34
C ALA A 23 -10.69 -13.71 -7.71
N PRO A 24 -9.80 -12.98 -7.02
CA PRO A 24 -9.57 -11.58 -7.31
C PRO A 24 -9.11 -11.46 -8.77
N THR A 25 -9.79 -10.63 -9.57
CA THR A 25 -9.22 -10.18 -10.85
C THR A 25 -7.87 -9.55 -10.55
N GLN A 26 -6.82 -9.89 -11.30
CA GLN A 26 -5.53 -9.21 -11.16
C GLN A 26 -5.77 -7.70 -11.32
N ALA A 27 -5.74 -6.98 -10.21
CA ALA A 27 -5.87 -5.55 -10.17
C ALA A 27 -4.52 -4.98 -10.62
N GLN A 28 -4.38 -4.79 -11.93
CA GLN A 28 -3.35 -3.91 -12.46
C GLN A 28 -3.79 -2.49 -12.12
N ALA A 29 -3.28 -1.95 -11.02
CA ALA A 29 -3.39 -0.53 -10.79
C ALA A 29 -2.54 0.18 -11.84
N ALA A 30 -3.16 1.09 -12.61
CA ALA A 30 -2.43 1.91 -13.56
C ALA A 30 -1.64 2.95 -12.77
N PHE A 31 -0.31 2.88 -12.85
CA PHE A 31 0.58 3.90 -12.31
C PHE A 31 1.14 4.77 -13.46
N ALA A 32 1.59 5.97 -13.12
CA ALA A 32 2.30 6.85 -14.03
C ALA A 32 3.62 7.31 -13.39
N ILE A 33 4.63 7.56 -14.23
CA ILE A 33 5.94 8.07 -13.80
C ILE A 33 6.17 9.40 -14.51
N GLN A 34 6.70 10.40 -13.79
CA GLN A 34 7.20 11.62 -14.39
C GLN A 34 8.53 12.05 -13.78
N TYR A 35 9.29 12.87 -14.49
CA TYR A 35 10.52 13.45 -13.96
C TYR A 35 10.67 14.92 -14.35
N SER A 36 11.46 15.66 -13.56
CA SER A 36 11.91 17.02 -13.86
C SER A 36 13.41 17.11 -13.59
N ILE A 37 14.14 17.81 -14.47
CA ILE A 37 15.57 18.11 -14.31
C ILE A 37 15.71 19.60 -14.08
N ASP A 38 16.46 19.96 -13.04
CA ASP A 38 16.84 21.33 -12.66
C ASP A 38 15.66 22.29 -12.51
N GLY A 39 14.52 21.79 -12.01
CA GLY A 39 13.31 22.58 -11.82
C GLY A 39 12.54 22.87 -13.12
N GLY A 40 12.86 22.19 -14.21
CA GLY A 40 12.12 22.26 -15.47
C GLY A 40 10.72 21.66 -15.39
N THR A 41 10.00 21.68 -16.51
CA THR A 41 8.67 21.05 -16.64
C THR A 41 8.76 19.54 -16.43
N PHE A 42 7.77 18.96 -15.77
CA PHE A 42 7.67 17.50 -15.64
C PHE A 42 7.34 16.83 -16.97
N ILE A 43 8.01 15.72 -17.25
CA ILE A 43 7.82 14.89 -18.45
C ILE A 43 7.42 13.49 -17.99
N THR A 44 6.28 13.00 -18.50
CA THR A 44 5.82 11.62 -18.25
C THR A 44 6.65 10.63 -19.05
N ILE A 45 7.00 9.50 -18.42
CA ILE A 45 7.78 8.41 -19.02
C ILE A 45 7.10 7.06 -18.74
N ASN A 46 7.51 6.03 -19.47
CA ASN A 46 7.06 4.67 -19.24
C ASN A 46 7.95 3.95 -18.22
N ASP A 47 7.43 2.88 -17.65
CA ASP A 47 8.21 1.96 -16.83
C ASP A 47 9.40 1.38 -17.62
N GLY A 48 10.58 1.42 -17.01
CA GLY A 48 11.83 0.94 -17.59
C GLY A 48 12.57 1.94 -18.48
N ASP A 49 11.99 3.12 -18.73
CA ASP A 49 12.64 4.18 -19.51
C ASP A 49 13.94 4.67 -18.82
N SER A 50 14.85 5.22 -19.64
CA SER A 50 16.11 5.78 -19.17
C SER A 50 16.16 7.29 -19.36
N VAL A 51 16.48 8.01 -18.29
CA VAL A 51 16.56 9.48 -18.25
C VAL A 51 17.90 9.89 -17.67
N ALA A 52 18.68 10.67 -18.41
CA ALA A 52 20.00 11.16 -17.97
C ALA A 52 20.95 10.05 -17.45
N GLY A 53 20.88 8.85 -18.03
CA GLY A 53 21.68 7.68 -17.64
C GLY A 53 21.12 6.89 -16.44
N LEU A 54 19.96 7.28 -15.91
CA LEU A 54 19.22 6.57 -14.88
C LEU A 54 18.10 5.75 -15.51
N LYS A 55 18.06 4.46 -15.22
CA LYS A 55 16.92 3.60 -15.47
C LYS A 55 15.91 3.77 -14.34
N ILE A 56 14.66 4.03 -14.70
CA ILE A 56 13.57 4.25 -13.76
C ILE A 56 12.55 3.14 -13.93
N THR A 57 12.21 2.45 -12.85
CA THR A 57 11.19 1.40 -12.85
C THR A 57 10.22 1.63 -11.71
N ALA A 58 8.94 1.39 -11.93
CA ALA A 58 7.95 1.43 -10.88
C ALA A 58 6.98 0.26 -10.98
N SER A 59 6.39 -0.10 -9.85
CA SER A 59 5.34 -1.12 -9.79
C SER A 59 4.29 -0.72 -8.78
N SER A 60 3.05 -1.14 -9.03
CA SER A 60 1.97 -0.96 -8.07
C SER A 60 1.12 -2.21 -7.95
N TYR A 61 0.58 -2.42 -6.76
CA TYR A 61 -0.40 -3.45 -6.46
C TYR A 61 -1.55 -2.83 -5.68
N THR A 62 -2.78 -3.28 -5.91
CA THR A 62 -3.93 -2.78 -5.14
C THR A 62 -4.95 -3.88 -4.93
N ASP A 63 -5.40 -4.02 -3.69
CA ASP A 63 -6.59 -4.74 -3.32
C ASP A 63 -7.40 -3.89 -2.31
N PRO A 64 -8.61 -4.31 -1.90
CA PRO A 64 -9.42 -3.51 -0.97
C PRO A 64 -8.78 -3.23 0.41
N THR A 65 -7.74 -3.95 0.79
CA THR A 65 -7.09 -3.88 2.11
C THR A 65 -5.65 -3.39 2.07
N VAL A 66 -4.98 -3.50 0.92
CA VAL A 66 -3.57 -3.19 0.74
C VAL A 66 -3.37 -2.50 -0.60
N SER A 67 -2.59 -1.43 -0.62
CA SER A 67 -2.08 -0.82 -1.85
C SER A 67 -0.58 -0.58 -1.72
N LEU A 68 0.17 -1.00 -2.72
CA LEU A 68 1.63 -0.90 -2.79
C LEU A 68 2.03 0.00 -3.95
N LEU A 69 3.09 0.79 -3.77
CA LEU A 69 3.72 1.56 -4.84
C LEU A 69 5.24 1.57 -4.62
N ASP A 70 5.95 0.95 -5.54
CA ASP A 70 7.41 0.88 -5.50
C ASP A 70 7.99 1.73 -6.64
N LEU A 71 9.03 2.50 -6.35
CA LEU A 71 9.81 3.26 -7.32
C LEU A 71 11.29 2.94 -7.13
N HIS A 72 11.93 2.45 -8.18
CA HIS A 72 13.36 2.14 -8.19
C HIS A 72 14.08 2.93 -9.28
N VAL A 73 15.20 3.53 -8.91
CA VAL A 73 16.04 4.36 -9.78
C VAL A 73 17.47 3.85 -9.70
N THR A 74 18.02 3.41 -10.82
CA THR A 74 19.37 2.85 -10.87
C THR A 74 20.14 3.29 -12.11
N GLY A 75 21.45 3.42 -12.01
CA GLY A 75 22.32 3.67 -13.16
C GLY A 75 23.41 4.68 -12.83
N THR A 76 23.89 5.37 -13.85
CA THR A 76 24.85 6.45 -13.66
C THR A 76 24.23 7.75 -14.14
N PHE A 77 23.95 8.66 -13.22
CA PHE A 77 23.50 9.99 -13.55
C PHE A 77 24.63 10.75 -14.23
N ILE A 78 24.39 11.20 -15.46
CA ILE A 78 25.33 11.95 -16.27
C ILE A 78 24.77 13.37 -16.44
N PRO A 79 25.10 14.29 -15.53
CA PRO A 79 24.66 15.66 -15.63
C PRO A 79 25.27 16.40 -16.84
N SER A 80 24.57 17.41 -17.34
CA SER A 80 25.04 18.29 -18.43
C SER A 80 25.85 19.53 -17.95
N SER A 81 25.97 19.72 -16.63
CA SER A 81 26.56 20.86 -15.91
C SER A 81 27.13 20.41 -14.54
N GLU A 82 27.70 21.35 -13.77
CA GLU A 82 28.41 21.03 -12.52
C GLU A 82 27.50 20.61 -11.37
N THR A 83 26.30 21.20 -11.22
CA THR A 83 25.33 20.85 -10.16
C THR A 83 23.97 20.56 -10.80
N HIS A 84 23.36 19.44 -10.43
CA HIS A 84 22.08 19.03 -10.98
C HIS A 84 21.14 18.48 -9.94
N THR A 85 19.85 18.71 -10.17
CA THR A 85 18.76 18.10 -9.41
C THR A 85 17.83 17.38 -10.37
N ILE A 86 17.59 16.09 -10.17
CA ILE A 86 16.51 15.36 -10.82
C ILE A 86 15.47 14.97 -9.79
N VAL A 87 14.21 15.27 -10.10
CA VAL A 87 13.03 14.87 -9.32
C VAL A 87 12.29 13.83 -10.14
N ILE A 88 12.02 12.67 -9.54
CA ILE A 88 11.31 11.56 -10.17
C ILE A 88 10.10 11.26 -9.29
N GLN A 89 8.93 11.14 -9.88
CA GLN A 89 7.69 10.82 -9.20
C GLN A 89 7.03 9.60 -9.82
N ALA A 90 6.42 8.77 -8.99
CA ALA A 90 5.45 7.78 -9.42
C ALA A 90 4.14 7.99 -8.66
N THR A 91 3.02 7.87 -9.36
CA THR A 91 1.67 8.00 -8.79
C THR A 91 0.83 6.81 -9.18
N VAL A 92 0.03 6.32 -8.25
CA VAL A 92 -1.13 5.49 -8.50
C VAL A 92 -2.39 6.26 -8.10
N THR A 93 -3.42 6.20 -8.94
CA THR A 93 -4.74 6.82 -8.70
C THR A 93 -5.78 5.74 -8.46
N ASP A 94 -6.99 6.15 -8.07
CA ASP A 94 -8.15 5.28 -7.89
C ASP A 94 -7.93 4.19 -6.82
N LEU A 95 -7.12 4.49 -5.80
CA LEU A 95 -6.94 3.59 -4.68
C LEU A 95 -8.21 3.54 -3.84
N THR A 96 -8.71 2.32 -3.63
CA THR A 96 -9.98 2.06 -2.94
C THR A 96 -9.82 1.36 -1.60
N THR A 97 -8.62 1.40 -1.01
CA THR A 97 -8.34 0.70 0.25
C THR A 97 -9.23 1.22 1.39
N ALA A 98 -9.95 0.31 2.03
CA ALA A 98 -10.98 0.62 3.00
C ALA A 98 -11.20 -0.55 3.98
N PRO A 99 -11.78 -0.30 5.17
CA PRO A 99 -12.18 1.00 5.73
C PRO A 99 -10.99 1.77 6.35
N ALA A 100 -11.17 3.07 6.59
CA ALA A 100 -10.24 3.87 7.40
C ALA A 100 -10.22 3.41 8.88
N PRO A 101 -9.14 3.67 9.64
CA PRO A 101 -7.90 4.34 9.23
C PRO A 101 -6.95 3.43 8.43
N GLN A 102 -6.25 4.03 7.48
CA GLN A 102 -5.18 3.37 6.74
C GLN A 102 -3.81 3.75 7.34
N THR A 103 -2.85 2.84 7.29
CA THR A 103 -1.47 3.07 7.71
C THR A 103 -0.58 3.08 6.48
N LEU A 104 0.06 4.22 6.22
CA LEU A 104 1.09 4.36 5.21
C LEU A 104 2.45 4.10 5.85
N THR A 105 3.13 3.07 5.35
CA THR A 105 4.55 2.81 5.60
C THR A 105 5.31 3.17 4.34
N THR A 106 6.39 3.92 4.49
CA THR A 106 7.25 4.32 3.37
C THR A 106 8.68 4.08 3.77
N LYS A 107 9.41 3.40 2.88
CA LYS A 107 10.79 3.04 3.07
C LYS A 107 11.62 3.57 1.92
N PHE A 108 12.56 4.45 2.22
CA PHE A 108 13.54 4.92 1.23
C PHE A 108 14.87 4.21 1.47
N THR A 109 15.28 3.40 0.51
CA THR A 109 16.53 2.64 0.55
C THR A 109 17.54 3.30 -0.39
N GLY A 110 18.72 3.63 0.15
CA GLY A 110 19.85 4.13 -0.63
C GLY A 110 20.96 3.08 -0.73
N GLY A 111 21.44 2.83 -1.94
CA GLY A 111 22.73 2.20 -2.15
C GLY A 111 23.87 3.14 -1.76
N THR A 112 25.03 2.59 -1.43
CA THR A 112 26.23 3.39 -1.13
C THR A 112 26.62 4.22 -2.35
N SER A 113 26.31 5.51 -2.36
CA SER A 113 26.83 6.44 -3.37
C SER A 113 28.29 6.76 -3.07
N THR A 114 29.13 6.72 -4.11
CA THR A 114 30.52 7.17 -4.04
C THR A 114 30.59 8.71 -4.22
N GLY A 115 30.36 9.45 -3.13
CA GLY A 115 30.57 10.91 -3.04
C GLY A 115 29.39 11.72 -2.49
N THR A 116 29.51 13.05 -2.53
CA THR A 116 28.52 14.03 -2.02
C THR A 116 27.34 14.17 -2.99
N ALA A 117 26.39 13.24 -2.94
CA ALA A 117 25.06 13.41 -3.50
C ALA A 117 24.05 13.54 -2.35
N THR A 118 23.09 14.44 -2.49
CA THR A 118 21.96 14.58 -1.56
C THR A 118 20.77 13.86 -2.16
N PHE A 119 20.27 12.87 -1.45
CA PHE A 119 19.07 12.14 -1.83
C PHE A 119 17.97 12.45 -0.83
N THR A 120 16.78 12.75 -1.34
CA THR A 120 15.59 12.89 -0.50
C THR A 120 14.42 12.15 -1.12
N GLY A 121 13.59 11.59 -0.26
CA GLY A 121 12.36 10.90 -0.62
C GLY A 121 11.17 11.54 0.08
N GLN A 122 10.02 11.56 -0.57
CA GLN A 122 8.77 11.97 0.07
C GLN A 122 7.61 11.22 -0.57
N SER A 123 6.64 10.83 0.25
CA SER A 123 5.39 10.27 -0.22
C SER A 123 4.21 11.06 0.36
N TRP A 124 3.09 11.03 -0.36
CA TRP A 124 1.87 11.68 0.08
C TRP A 124 0.62 11.07 -0.51
N VAL A 125 -0.49 11.32 0.17
CA VAL A 125 -1.84 10.96 -0.26
C VAL A 125 -2.59 12.23 -0.65
N ASP A 126 -3.32 12.15 -1.77
CA ASP A 126 -4.25 13.18 -2.22
C ASP A 126 -5.67 12.62 -2.34
N ASP A 127 -6.57 13.12 -1.50
CA ASP A 127 -8.00 12.78 -1.47
C ASP A 127 -8.76 13.29 -2.70
N ALA A 128 -8.22 14.28 -3.41
CA ALA A 128 -8.79 14.72 -4.67
C ALA A 128 -8.45 13.76 -5.83
N ASN A 129 -7.63 12.72 -5.56
CA ASN A 129 -7.30 11.65 -6.49
C ASN A 129 -6.70 12.17 -7.82
N ASN A 130 -5.88 13.22 -7.76
CA ASN A 130 -5.25 13.77 -8.94
C ASN A 130 -3.96 13.02 -9.29
N LEU A 131 -3.72 12.84 -10.59
CA LEU A 131 -2.44 12.34 -11.08
C LEU A 131 -1.32 13.34 -10.73
N PHE A 132 -0.32 12.88 -9.96
CA PHE A 132 0.73 13.74 -9.38
C PHE A 132 0.17 14.95 -8.62
N GLY A 133 -0.93 14.74 -7.88
CA GLY A 133 -1.53 15.75 -7.02
C GLY A 133 -0.51 16.34 -6.03
N ILE A 134 -0.83 17.49 -5.46
CA ILE A 134 0.00 18.09 -4.41
C ILE A 134 -0.13 17.28 -3.10
N PRO A 135 0.87 17.35 -2.20
CA PRO A 135 0.74 16.81 -0.85
C PRO A 135 -0.54 17.29 -0.17
N GLY A 136 -1.50 16.38 -0.04
CA GLY A 136 -2.83 16.66 0.47
C GLY A 136 -2.94 16.30 1.95
N THR A 137 -3.82 15.35 2.24
CA THR A 137 -4.25 14.93 3.58
C THR A 137 -3.11 14.35 4.43
N PHE A 138 -2.10 13.78 3.79
CA PHE A 138 -1.00 13.11 4.46
C PHE A 138 0.30 13.22 3.68
N THR A 139 1.41 13.42 4.39
CA THR A 139 2.74 13.36 3.81
C THR A 139 3.77 12.82 4.80
N THR A 140 4.77 12.13 4.28
CA THR A 140 5.91 11.65 5.06
C THR A 140 6.89 12.78 5.43
N GLY A 141 6.81 13.93 4.75
CA GLY A 141 7.90 14.91 4.73
C GLY A 141 9.14 14.37 3.99
N SER A 142 10.19 15.19 3.94
CA SER A 142 11.46 14.82 3.32
C SER A 142 12.23 13.82 4.18
N ILE A 143 12.55 12.66 3.61
CA ILE A 143 13.31 11.57 4.23
C ILE A 143 14.65 11.45 3.49
N VAL A 144 15.76 11.37 4.22
CA VAL A 144 17.06 11.08 3.62
C VAL A 144 17.27 9.56 3.63
N PRO A 145 17.59 8.92 2.49
CA PRO A 145 17.91 7.50 2.46
C PRO A 145 19.09 7.20 3.39
N GLY A 146 18.94 6.19 4.25
CA GLY A 146 20.04 5.70 5.09
C GLY A 146 21.09 4.95 4.28
N ASN A 147 22.31 4.82 4.83
CA ASN A 147 23.29 3.86 4.33
C ASN A 147 22.83 2.44 4.73
N GLY A 148 21.96 1.83 3.92
CA GLY A 148 21.35 0.53 4.18
C GLY A 148 19.82 0.59 4.29
N ILE A 149 19.25 -0.38 5.00
CA ILE A 149 17.80 -0.47 5.24
C ILE A 149 17.44 0.55 6.35
N THR A 150 16.63 1.57 5.99
CA THR A 150 15.82 2.52 6.80
C THR A 150 16.40 3.92 7.16
N PRO A 151 15.55 4.97 7.20
CA PRO A 151 14.30 5.04 7.99
C PRO A 151 13.02 4.59 7.27
N ASP A 152 12.25 3.71 7.92
CA ASP A 152 10.83 3.51 7.63
C ASP A 152 10.09 4.69 8.26
N PHE A 153 9.38 5.47 7.45
CA PHE A 153 8.34 6.34 7.96
C PHE A 153 7.06 5.54 8.05
N VAL A 154 6.41 5.57 9.22
CA VAL A 154 5.09 4.98 9.43
C VAL A 154 4.18 6.07 9.94
N GLY A 155 3.04 6.27 9.28
CA GLY A 155 1.97 7.10 9.83
C GLY A 155 0.61 6.66 9.36
N SER A 156 -0.41 7.12 10.08
CA SER A 156 -1.80 6.79 9.78
C SER A 156 -2.50 8.00 9.17
N PHE A 157 -3.43 7.73 8.28
CA PHE A 157 -4.29 8.73 7.69
C PHE A 157 -5.73 8.22 7.60
N THR A 158 -6.64 9.16 7.38
CA THR A 158 -8.04 8.90 7.10
C THR A 158 -8.37 9.68 5.84
N GLY A 159 -8.22 9.03 4.70
CA GLY A 159 -8.48 9.62 3.39
C GLY A 159 -9.87 9.24 2.88
N ASN A 160 -10.44 10.08 2.02
CA ASN A 160 -11.60 9.73 1.24
C ASN A 160 -11.25 8.70 0.16
N VAL A 161 -12.15 7.75 -0.10
CA VAL A 161 -12.00 6.77 -1.18
C VAL A 161 -12.84 7.22 -2.39
N PRO A 162 -12.29 7.25 -3.61
CA PRO A 162 -10.90 6.94 -3.98
C PRO A 162 -9.91 8.06 -3.66
N TYR A 163 -8.65 7.70 -3.49
CA TYR A 163 -7.53 8.64 -3.35
C TYR A 163 -6.37 8.24 -4.28
N SER A 164 -5.39 9.12 -4.42
CA SER A 164 -4.12 8.83 -5.10
C SER A 164 -2.95 8.81 -4.13
N LEU A 165 -1.97 7.95 -4.40
CA LEU A 165 -0.72 7.86 -3.66
C LEU A 165 0.43 8.24 -4.60
N THR A 166 1.27 9.15 -4.15
CA THR A 166 2.44 9.60 -4.91
C THR A 166 3.71 9.41 -4.10
N THR A 167 4.76 8.94 -4.75
CA THR A 167 6.13 8.88 -4.24
C THR A 167 7.03 9.76 -5.08
N GLN A 168 7.98 10.41 -4.43
CA GLN A 168 8.98 11.25 -5.06
C GLN A 168 10.37 10.87 -4.55
N ILE A 169 11.31 10.76 -5.48
CA ILE A 169 12.75 10.71 -5.20
C ILE A 169 13.38 11.96 -5.83
N THR A 170 14.14 12.70 -5.04
CA THR A 170 14.95 13.83 -5.49
C THR A 170 16.41 13.51 -5.31
N ILE A 171 17.17 13.66 -6.38
CA ILE A 171 18.61 13.42 -6.43
C ILE A 171 19.28 14.74 -6.79
N ALA A 172 20.03 15.31 -5.86
CA ALA A 172 20.87 16.48 -6.11
C ALA A 172 22.35 16.07 -6.02
N THR A 173 23.13 16.35 -7.06
CA THR A 173 24.53 15.96 -7.11
C THR A 173 25.39 16.91 -7.93
N GLU A 174 26.69 16.85 -7.68
CA GLU A 174 27.72 17.44 -8.53
C GLU A 174 28.43 16.36 -9.34
N GLY A 175 28.58 16.59 -10.64
CA GLY A 175 29.22 15.67 -11.57
C GLY A 175 28.57 14.29 -11.70
N ARG A 176 29.24 13.40 -12.42
CA ARG A 176 28.75 12.04 -12.70
C ARG A 176 28.69 11.20 -11.42
N LYS A 177 27.54 10.57 -11.14
CA LYS A 177 27.35 9.70 -9.97
C LYS A 177 26.58 8.44 -10.27
N GLU A 178 26.98 7.36 -9.60
CA GLU A 178 26.19 6.13 -9.55
C GLU A 178 25.03 6.32 -8.57
N VAL A 179 23.84 5.93 -9.02
CA VAL A 179 22.60 6.03 -8.26
C VAL A 179 22.00 4.63 -8.18
N ASN A 180 21.58 4.27 -6.97
CA ASN A 180 20.76 3.09 -6.73
C ASN A 180 19.84 3.43 -5.55
N LEU A 181 18.61 3.83 -5.84
CA LEU A 181 17.64 4.29 -4.86
C LEU A 181 16.34 3.53 -5.07
N GLY A 182 15.75 3.05 -3.97
CA GLY A 182 14.42 2.46 -3.95
C GLY A 182 13.53 3.24 -3.00
N ALA A 183 12.26 3.34 -3.35
CA ALA A 183 11.18 3.76 -2.49
C ALA A 183 10.13 2.65 -2.49
N ASP A 184 9.95 2.00 -1.35
CA ASP A 184 8.93 0.97 -1.17
C ASP A 184 7.80 1.61 -0.35
N ILE A 185 6.57 1.58 -0.84
CA ILE A 185 5.42 2.13 -0.12
C ILE A 185 4.37 1.06 0.07
N ASP A 186 4.09 0.80 1.34
CA ASP A 186 3.06 -0.11 1.76
C ASP A 186 1.95 0.69 2.44
N ASN A 187 0.77 0.71 1.85
CA ASN A 187 -0.42 1.19 2.54
C ASN A 187 -1.29 0.00 2.93
N VAL A 188 -1.51 -0.16 4.23
CA VAL A 188 -2.24 -1.28 4.80
C VAL A 188 -3.39 -0.77 5.65
N VAL A 189 -4.59 -1.29 5.42
CA VAL A 189 -5.72 -1.08 6.32
C VAL A 189 -5.42 -1.76 7.64
N THR A 190 -5.35 -0.99 8.73
CA THR A 190 -5.24 -1.56 10.07
C THR A 190 -6.64 -1.83 10.57
N PRO A 191 -7.12 -3.09 10.60
CA PRO A 191 -8.48 -3.37 11.03
C PRO A 191 -8.66 -2.87 12.46
N THR A 192 -9.64 -1.98 12.68
CA THR A 192 -10.03 -1.61 14.03
C THR A 192 -10.45 -2.87 14.77
N PRO A 193 -9.88 -3.17 15.95
CA PRO A 193 -10.28 -4.34 16.73
C PRO A 193 -11.80 -4.36 16.89
N ALA A 194 -12.42 -5.52 16.66
CA ALA A 194 -13.84 -5.66 16.90
C ALA A 194 -14.15 -5.17 18.32
N PRO A 195 -15.20 -4.35 18.52
CA PRO A 195 -15.55 -3.86 19.84
C PRO A 195 -15.59 -5.02 20.83
N ALA A 196 -14.90 -4.88 21.97
CA ALA A 196 -14.79 -5.96 22.96
C ALA A 196 -16.17 -6.49 23.40
N GLY A 197 -17.22 -5.67 23.32
CA GLY A 197 -18.59 -6.08 23.56
C GLY A 197 -19.12 -7.15 22.59
N ILE A 198 -18.78 -7.10 21.29
CA ILE A 198 -19.19 -8.13 20.33
C ILE A 198 -18.47 -9.44 20.63
N VAL A 199 -17.16 -9.37 20.93
CA VAL A 199 -16.37 -10.53 21.32
C VAL A 199 -16.92 -11.14 22.61
N LEU A 200 -17.30 -10.32 23.60
CA LEU A 200 -17.91 -10.76 24.85
C LEU A 200 -19.28 -11.40 24.64
N VAL A 201 -20.14 -10.83 23.80
CA VAL A 201 -21.46 -11.40 23.48
C VAL A 201 -21.31 -12.74 22.77
N LEU A 202 -20.43 -12.82 21.76
CA LEU A 202 -20.20 -14.04 21.00
C LEU A 202 -19.53 -15.14 21.84
N SER A 203 -18.59 -14.77 22.72
CA SER A 203 -17.97 -15.72 23.66
C SER A 203 -18.90 -16.14 24.81
N GLY A 204 -19.94 -15.34 25.12
CA GLY A 204 -20.97 -15.66 26.09
C GLY A 204 -22.10 -16.57 25.57
N LEU A 205 -22.31 -16.66 24.24
CA LEU A 205 -23.36 -17.50 23.64
C LEU A 205 -23.29 -18.99 24.06
N PRO A 206 -22.11 -19.65 24.11
CA PRO A 206 -22.00 -21.03 24.59
C PRO A 206 -22.48 -21.18 26.05
N LEU A 207 -22.16 -20.22 26.92
CA LEU A 207 -22.55 -20.25 28.32
C LEU A 207 -24.07 -20.09 28.48
N LEU A 208 -24.68 -19.21 27.69
CA LEU A 208 -26.14 -19.06 27.64
C LEU A 208 -26.82 -20.33 27.12
N GLY A 209 -26.22 -21.00 26.13
CA GLY A 209 -26.68 -22.30 25.62
C GLY A 209 -26.66 -23.39 26.70
N ILE A 210 -25.55 -23.53 27.43
CA ILE A 210 -25.41 -24.49 28.53
C ILE A 210 -26.39 -24.19 29.67
N ALA A 211 -26.54 -22.92 30.05
CA ALA A 211 -27.48 -22.50 31.08
C ALA A 211 -28.94 -22.84 30.69
N ARG A 212 -29.30 -22.66 29.41
CA ARG A 212 -30.62 -23.03 28.89
C ARG A 212 -30.83 -24.55 28.91
N LEU A 213 -29.82 -25.34 28.52
CA LEU A 213 -29.90 -26.80 28.57
C LEU A 213 -30.05 -27.33 30.01
N ARG A 214 -29.30 -26.77 30.97
CA ARG A 214 -29.43 -27.13 32.39
C ARG A 214 -30.83 -26.83 32.94
N ARG A 215 -31.42 -25.67 32.60
CA ARG A 215 -32.80 -25.34 33.01
C ARG A 215 -33.84 -26.34 32.47
N ARG A 216 -33.64 -26.88 31.27
CA ARG A 216 -34.59 -27.87 30.69
C ARG A 216 -34.51 -29.22 31.39
N ASN A 217 -33.32 -29.65 31.80
CA ASN A 217 -33.15 -30.94 32.47
C ASN A 217 -33.67 -30.93 33.92
N LEU A 218 -33.69 -29.78 34.59
CA LEU A 218 -34.22 -29.64 35.95
C LEU A 218 -35.76 -29.54 36.02
N ALA A 219 -36.43 -29.32 34.89
CA ALA A 219 -37.89 -29.21 34.81
C ALA A 219 -38.58 -30.54 34.40
N ALA A 220 -37.82 -31.63 34.22
CA ALA A 220 -38.40 -32.94 33.96
C ALA A 220 -38.91 -33.53 35.30
N PRO A 221 -40.22 -33.86 35.42
CA PRO A 221 -40.75 -34.50 36.61
C PRO A 221 -40.09 -35.88 36.80
N VAL A 222 -39.60 -36.13 38.02
CA VAL A 222 -39.13 -37.46 38.44
C VAL A 222 -40.37 -38.34 38.57
N ALA A 223 -40.51 -39.28 37.65
CA ALA A 223 -41.51 -40.36 37.71
C ALA A 223 -40.95 -41.55 38.51
#